data_AF-A0A382SS18-F1
#
_entry.id   AF-A0A382SS18-F1
#
_cell.length_a   1.000
_cell.length_b   1.000
_cell.length_c   1.000
_cell.angle_alpha   90.00
_cell.angle_beta   90.00
_cell.angle_gamma   90.00
#
_symmetry.space_group_name_H-M   'P 1'
#
loop_
_entity.id
_entity.type
_entity.pdbx_description
1 polymer ?
#
loop_
_entity_poly.entity_id
_entity_poly.type
_entity_poly.pdbx_seq_one_letter_code
_entity_poly.pdbx_strand_id
1 'polypeptide(L)'
;MENINLLLNPDTTTFLLSVFLCLIVSHGVYSLINRSKGNTANRADMALSLGILGTFLGIVAGLLGFDVKDIQGSIPQLLSGLQYAFITSIAGMSSSIIIKISAVKEKEENSTASPESIHTELSKINGTLKNNNELRTEESKELKDEFKKSISGDNDTSLVNQIKLMKSDLIGQLKENKDINESGFNNLELKFSELGESIAELSSEAMVEALQQAIVEFNKQLADQLGENFKELNAGVKNLLEWQIQYKG
;
A
#
# COMPACT_ATOMS: atom_id res chain seq x y z
N MET A 1 -3.18 52.83 -25.28
CA MET A 1 -2.66 52.16 -26.50
C MET A 1 -1.31 52.73 -26.96
N GLU A 2 -0.96 53.99 -26.68
CA GLU A 2 0.38 54.55 -27.03
C GLU A 2 1.58 53.86 -26.35
N ASN A 3 1.48 53.48 -25.07
CA ASN A 3 2.61 52.86 -24.34
C ASN A 3 2.97 51.45 -24.81
N ILE A 4 2.02 50.72 -25.42
CA ILE A 4 2.26 49.38 -25.96
C ILE A 4 3.01 49.49 -27.29
N ASN A 5 2.69 50.51 -28.11
CA ASN A 5 3.40 50.78 -29.36
C ASN A 5 4.86 51.19 -29.14
N LEU A 6 5.18 51.84 -28.01
CA LEU A 6 6.56 52.18 -27.65
C LEU A 6 7.40 50.93 -27.32
N LEU A 7 6.80 49.90 -26.71
CA LEU A 7 7.43 48.62 -26.38
C LEU A 7 7.47 47.64 -27.56
N LEU A 8 6.70 47.89 -28.63
CA LEU A 8 6.71 47.10 -29.86
C LEU A 8 7.74 47.60 -30.89
N ASN A 9 8.41 48.72 -30.63
CA ASN A 9 9.47 49.19 -31.51
C ASN A 9 10.74 48.32 -31.31
N PRO A 10 11.27 47.66 -32.36
CA PRO A 10 12.48 46.85 -32.24
C PRO A 10 13.67 47.65 -31.68
N ASP A 11 13.75 48.97 -31.91
CA ASP A 11 14.87 49.79 -31.41
C ASP A 11 14.78 50.06 -29.90
N THR A 12 13.57 50.13 -29.33
CA THR A 12 13.38 50.38 -27.89
C THR A 12 13.56 49.11 -27.06
N THR A 13 13.12 47.97 -27.57
CA THR A 13 13.29 46.66 -26.92
C THR A 13 14.76 46.27 -26.86
N THR A 14 15.50 46.44 -27.95
CA THR A 14 16.94 46.20 -28.01
C THR A 14 17.72 47.13 -27.08
N PHE A 15 17.35 48.41 -27.01
CA PHE A 15 17.91 49.36 -26.05
C PHE A 15 17.68 48.92 -24.59
N LEU A 16 16.44 48.60 -24.20
CA LEU A 16 16.12 48.15 -22.83
C LEU A 16 16.89 46.88 -22.43
N LEU A 17 17.05 45.95 -23.38
CA LEU A 17 17.77 44.70 -23.15
C LEU A 17 19.28 44.92 -23.03
N SER A 18 19.85 45.84 -23.82
CA SER A 18 21.26 46.24 -23.67
C SER A 18 21.53 46.88 -22.30
N VAL A 19 20.62 47.72 -21.82
CA VAL A 19 20.70 48.33 -20.48
C VAL A 19 20.66 47.24 -19.41
N PHE A 20 19.76 46.27 -19.55
CA PHE A 20 19.66 45.14 -18.62
C PHE A 20 20.93 44.28 -18.60
N LEU A 21 21.54 44.02 -19.76
CA LEU A 21 22.82 43.30 -19.85
C LEU A 21 23.94 44.10 -19.17
N CYS A 22 24.00 45.42 -19.39
CA CYS A 22 24.94 46.29 -18.71
C CYS A 22 24.75 46.23 -17.18
N LEU A 23 23.52 46.18 -16.68
CA LEU A 23 23.25 46.03 -15.24
C LEU A 23 23.81 44.72 -14.67
N ILE A 24 23.65 43.60 -15.39
CA ILE A 24 24.22 42.30 -14.99
C ILE A 24 25.75 42.39 -14.93
N VAL A 25 26.38 42.97 -15.95
CA VAL A 25 27.84 43.11 -16.02
C VAL A 25 28.35 44.06 -14.93
N SER A 26 27.70 45.22 -14.74
CA SER A 26 28.05 46.19 -13.69
C SER A 26 27.91 45.58 -12.31
N HIS A 27 26.87 44.79 -12.05
CA HIS A 27 26.74 44.03 -10.81
C HIS A 27 27.89 43.03 -10.65
N GLY A 28 28.24 42.28 -11.71
CA GLY A 28 29.37 41.35 -11.70
C GLY A 28 30.70 42.02 -11.39
N VAL A 29 31.00 43.16 -12.03
CA VAL A 29 32.22 43.95 -11.81
C VAL A 29 32.25 44.53 -10.40
N TYR A 30 31.14 45.14 -9.94
CA TYR A 30 31.00 45.57 -8.54
C TYR A 30 31.21 44.41 -7.57
N SER A 31 30.76 43.20 -7.96
CA SER A 31 30.99 41.97 -7.21
C SER A 31 32.45 41.66 -6.99
N LEU A 32 33.22 41.72 -8.06
CA LEU A 32 34.65 41.44 -8.07
C LEU A 32 35.48 42.49 -7.34
N ILE A 33 35.11 43.77 -7.44
CA ILE A 33 35.84 44.87 -6.77
C ILE A 33 35.63 44.80 -5.24
N ASN A 34 34.41 44.53 -4.78
CA ASN A 34 34.06 44.56 -3.35
C ASN A 34 34.11 43.16 -2.70
N ARG A 35 34.98 42.27 -3.19
CA ARG A 35 35.07 40.84 -2.85
C ARG A 35 35.37 40.53 -1.38
N SER A 36 35.99 41.47 -0.65
CA SER A 36 36.44 41.31 0.75
C SER A 36 35.30 41.36 1.80
N LYS A 37 34.11 41.86 1.47
CA LYS A 37 33.03 42.12 2.46
C LYS A 37 32.15 40.91 2.83
N GLY A 38 32.65 39.68 2.70
CA GLY A 38 32.03 38.47 3.27
C GLY A 38 30.66 38.04 2.72
N ASN A 39 30.13 38.69 1.67
CA ASN A 39 28.78 38.43 1.15
C ASN A 39 28.76 37.87 -0.29
N THR A 40 29.82 37.14 -0.66
CA THR A 40 30.10 36.74 -2.05
C THR A 40 29.14 35.67 -2.57
N ALA A 41 28.65 34.78 -1.70
CA ALA A 41 27.65 33.76 -2.06
C ALA A 41 26.32 34.39 -2.49
N ASN A 42 25.75 35.28 -1.67
CA ASN A 42 24.49 35.96 -1.96
C ASN A 42 24.56 36.80 -3.24
N ARG A 43 25.71 37.42 -3.53
CA ARG A 43 25.92 38.21 -4.76
C ARG A 43 26.02 37.33 -6.00
N ALA A 44 26.59 36.12 -5.87
CA ALA A 44 26.60 35.15 -6.95
C ALA A 44 25.19 34.61 -7.25
N ASP A 45 24.39 34.38 -6.22
CA ASP A 45 23.00 33.91 -6.38
C ASP A 45 22.09 35.02 -6.93
N MET A 46 22.35 36.29 -6.57
CA MET A 46 21.70 37.45 -7.18
C MET A 46 22.06 37.61 -8.67
N ALA A 47 23.32 37.40 -9.06
CA ALA A 47 23.73 37.43 -10.46
C ALA A 47 23.07 36.31 -11.30
N LEU A 48 22.92 35.12 -10.73
CA LEU A 48 22.18 34.02 -11.35
C LEU A 48 20.69 34.37 -11.51
N SER A 49 20.08 34.93 -10.47
CA SER A 49 18.67 35.34 -10.47
C SER A 49 18.38 36.43 -11.52
N LEU A 50 19.28 37.41 -11.68
CA LEU A 50 19.19 38.42 -12.75
C LEU A 50 19.29 37.79 -14.15
N GLY A 51 20.11 36.76 -14.33
CA GLY A 51 20.19 36.01 -15.59
C GLY A 51 18.88 35.30 -15.92
N ILE A 52 18.27 34.63 -14.93
CA ILE A 52 16.97 33.96 -15.06
C ILE A 52 15.85 34.98 -15.39
N LEU A 53 15.85 36.14 -14.72
CA LEU A 53 14.91 37.22 -15.00
C LEU A 53 15.04 37.72 -16.46
N GLY A 54 16.26 37.85 -16.96
CA GLY A 54 16.52 38.20 -18.36
C GLY A 54 15.95 37.18 -19.34
N THR A 55 16.01 35.88 -19.01
CA THR A 55 15.39 34.83 -19.82
C THR A 55 13.89 35.04 -19.98
N PHE A 56 13.19 35.32 -18.88
CA PHE A 56 11.76 35.61 -18.93
C PHE A 56 11.46 36.87 -19.72
N LEU A 57 12.25 37.92 -19.55
CA LEU A 57 12.07 39.18 -20.28
C LEU A 57 12.29 39.02 -21.79
N GLY A 58 13.30 38.26 -22.20
CA GLY A 58 13.59 37.97 -23.61
C GLY A 58 12.48 37.15 -24.27
N ILE A 59 11.96 36.12 -23.58
CA ILE A 59 10.82 35.33 -24.07
C ILE A 59 9.57 36.21 -24.23
N VAL A 60 9.27 37.05 -23.23
CA VAL A 60 8.13 37.99 -23.30
C VAL A 60 8.31 38.96 -24.46
N ALA A 61 9.50 39.54 -24.65
CA ALA A 61 9.80 40.42 -25.78
C ALA A 61 9.66 39.72 -27.14
N GLY A 62 10.03 38.44 -27.24
CA GLY A 62 9.87 37.65 -28.46
C GLY A 62 8.42 37.27 -28.77
N LEU A 63 7.56 37.18 -27.76
CA LEU A 63 6.13 36.90 -27.90
C LEU A 63 5.28 38.17 -28.07
N LEU A 64 5.79 39.33 -27.62
CA LEU A 64 5.10 40.62 -27.73
C LEU A 64 5.02 41.07 -29.19
N GLY A 65 3.91 40.78 -29.86
CA GLY A 65 3.73 41.08 -31.30
C GLY A 65 3.76 39.83 -32.19
N PHE A 66 3.86 38.64 -31.61
CA PHE A 66 3.71 37.39 -32.34
C PHE A 66 2.27 37.24 -32.87
N ASP A 67 2.11 37.21 -34.19
CA ASP A 67 0.81 36.97 -34.83
C ASP A 67 0.67 35.50 -35.22
N VAL A 68 -0.30 34.82 -34.61
CA VAL A 68 -0.61 33.41 -34.90
C VAL A 68 -1.16 33.23 -36.32
N LYS A 69 -1.69 34.29 -36.93
CA LYS A 69 -2.19 34.28 -38.32
C LYS A 69 -1.08 34.44 -39.35
N ASP A 70 0.06 35.03 -38.97
CA ASP A 70 1.26 35.15 -39.79
C ASP A 70 2.50 34.65 -39.02
N ILE A 71 2.59 33.32 -38.92
CA ILE A 71 3.69 32.65 -38.22
C ILE A 71 5.03 32.96 -38.91
N GLN A 72 5.07 33.00 -40.25
CA GLN A 72 6.33 33.22 -40.98
C GLN A 72 6.87 34.63 -40.76
N GLY A 73 5.99 35.65 -40.73
CA GLY A 73 6.36 37.02 -40.36
C GLY A 73 6.79 37.18 -38.90
N SER A 74 6.28 36.32 -38.01
CA SER A 74 6.53 36.41 -36.56
C SER A 74 7.78 35.64 -36.08
N ILE A 75 8.28 34.67 -36.85
CA ILE A 75 9.47 33.87 -36.51
C ILE A 75 10.72 34.72 -36.23
N PRO A 76 11.10 35.71 -37.07
CA PRO A 76 12.30 36.51 -36.84
C PRO A 76 12.28 37.25 -35.49
N GLN A 77 11.13 37.79 -35.09
CA GLN A 77 10.97 38.47 -33.82
C GLN A 77 11.07 37.50 -32.63
N LEU A 78 10.43 36.34 -32.74
CA LEU A 78 10.52 35.29 -31.73
C LEU A 78 11.97 34.82 -31.52
N LEU A 79 12.71 34.62 -32.62
CA LEU A 79 14.12 34.23 -32.57
C LEU A 79 14.99 35.32 -31.93
N SER A 80 14.71 36.59 -32.19
CA SER A 80 15.40 37.71 -31.56
C SER A 80 15.19 37.72 -30.03
N GLY A 81 13.94 37.60 -29.55
CA GLY A 81 13.64 37.49 -28.13
C GLY A 81 14.29 36.28 -27.46
N LEU A 82 14.31 35.14 -28.15
CA LEU A 82 14.97 33.92 -27.68
C LEU A 82 16.49 34.08 -27.58
N GLN A 83 17.14 34.73 -28.56
CA GLN A 83 18.57 35.03 -28.50
C GLN A 83 18.92 35.88 -27.27
N TYR A 84 18.11 36.90 -26.95
CA TYR A 84 18.31 37.70 -25.75
C TYR A 84 18.16 36.91 -24.47
N ALA A 85 17.13 36.06 -24.40
CA ALA A 85 16.91 35.18 -23.26
C ALA A 85 18.13 34.29 -22.98
N PHE A 86 18.74 33.73 -24.03
CA PHE A 86 19.97 32.95 -23.91
C PHE A 86 21.17 33.79 -23.46
N ILE A 87 21.40 34.95 -24.07
CA ILE A 87 22.56 35.81 -23.76
C ILE A 87 22.52 36.27 -22.30
N THR A 88 21.36 36.71 -21.80
CA THR A 88 21.22 37.15 -20.40
C THR A 88 21.42 36.01 -19.41
N SER A 89 20.93 34.81 -19.74
CA SER A 89 21.12 33.62 -18.90
C SER A 89 22.59 33.21 -18.81
N ILE A 90 23.30 33.21 -19.95
CA ILE A 90 24.73 32.91 -20.00
C ILE A 90 25.50 33.96 -19.19
N ALA A 91 25.22 35.25 -19.39
CA ALA A 91 25.87 36.32 -18.64
C ALA A 91 25.69 36.20 -17.12
N GLY A 92 24.47 35.93 -16.65
CA GLY A 92 24.17 35.76 -15.22
C GLY A 92 24.85 34.52 -14.62
N MET A 93 24.83 33.39 -15.33
CA MET A 93 25.47 32.14 -14.90
C MET A 93 27.00 32.27 -14.87
N SER A 94 27.61 32.81 -15.94
CA SER A 94 29.05 33.08 -15.99
C SER A 94 29.48 34.04 -14.88
N SER A 95 28.73 35.13 -14.65
CA SER A 95 29.02 36.05 -13.55
C SER A 95 28.93 35.35 -12.19
N SER A 96 27.92 34.51 -11.96
CA SER A 96 27.78 33.76 -10.69
C SER A 96 28.97 32.84 -10.43
N ILE A 97 29.43 32.10 -11.45
CA ILE A 97 30.58 31.20 -11.35
C ILE A 97 31.87 31.97 -11.08
N ILE A 98 32.11 33.06 -11.83
CA ILE A 98 33.31 33.90 -11.67
C ILE A 98 33.38 34.49 -10.24
N ILE A 99 32.24 34.92 -9.69
CA ILE A 99 32.14 35.42 -8.31
C ILE A 99 32.47 34.31 -7.30
N LYS A 100 31.93 33.10 -7.46
CA LYS A 100 32.18 31.96 -6.56
C LYS A 100 33.64 31.51 -6.58
N ILE A 101 34.27 31.41 -7.76
CA ILE A 101 35.69 31.04 -7.90
C ILE A 101 36.60 32.11 -7.27
N SER A 102 36.28 33.39 -7.48
CA SER A 102 37.08 34.49 -6.92
C SER A 102 37.07 34.52 -5.38
N ALA A 103 35.99 34.06 -4.76
CA ALA A 103 35.86 33.97 -3.29
C ALA A 103 36.81 32.93 -2.68
N VAL A 104 37.07 31.82 -3.39
CA VAL A 104 37.94 30.74 -2.91
C VAL A 104 39.40 31.18 -2.88
N LYS A 105 39.82 32.00 -3.86
CA LYS A 105 41.20 32.47 -4.02
C LYS A 105 41.67 33.47 -2.95
N GLU A 106 40.77 34.29 -2.40
CA GLU A 106 41.09 35.25 -1.31
C GLU A 106 41.29 34.55 0.05
N LYS A 107 40.66 33.38 0.25
CA LYS A 107 40.76 32.62 1.49
C LYS A 107 42.16 32.01 1.69
N GLU A 108 42.91 31.79 0.62
CA GLU A 108 44.30 31.32 0.65
C GLU A 108 45.32 32.44 0.88
N GLU A 109 45.04 33.69 0.48
CA GLU A 109 46.04 34.78 0.47
C GLU A 109 46.10 35.60 1.78
N ASN A 110 45.04 35.58 2.61
CA ASN A 110 44.94 36.35 3.87
C ASN A 110 45.07 35.51 5.16
N SER A 111 45.52 34.26 5.07
CA SER A 111 45.59 33.35 6.23
C SER A 111 47.02 33.19 6.74
N THR A 112 47.59 34.19 7.41
CA THR A 112 48.75 33.96 8.30
C THR A 112 48.23 33.28 9.57
N ALA A 113 48.08 31.95 9.53
CA ALA A 113 47.72 31.16 10.70
C ALA A 113 48.91 31.12 11.68
N SER A 114 48.80 31.79 12.82
CA SER A 114 49.74 31.62 13.93
C SER A 114 49.55 30.21 14.54
N PRO A 115 50.62 29.48 14.92
CA PRO A 115 50.53 28.16 15.55
C PRO A 115 49.57 28.10 16.75
N GLU A 116 49.43 29.20 17.49
CA GLU A 116 48.49 29.31 18.63
C GLU A 116 47.02 29.25 18.20
N SER A 117 46.68 29.89 17.07
CA SER A 117 45.30 29.89 16.55
C SER A 117 44.87 28.50 16.08
N ILE A 118 45.80 27.72 15.51
CA ILE A 118 45.57 26.33 15.09
C ILE A 118 45.36 25.43 16.30
N HIS A 119 46.16 25.59 17.36
CA HIS A 119 46.02 24.81 18.59
C HIS A 119 44.67 25.07 19.29
N THR A 120 44.23 26.33 19.33
CA THR A 120 42.91 26.69 19.90
C THR A 120 41.76 26.06 19.12
N GLU A 121 41.80 26.10 17.79
CA GLU A 121 40.75 25.47 16.96
C GLU A 121 40.78 23.94 17.03
N LEU A 122 41.97 23.31 17.05
CA LEU A 122 42.10 21.86 17.26
C LEU A 122 41.57 21.42 18.62
N SER A 123 41.81 22.20 19.67
CA SER A 123 41.26 21.94 21.01
C SER A 123 39.73 22.01 21.03
N LYS A 124 39.14 23.01 20.37
CA LYS A 124 37.68 23.12 20.20
C LYS A 124 37.10 21.95 19.40
N ILE A 125 37.77 21.55 18.32
CA ILE A 125 37.36 20.39 17.51
C ILE A 125 37.39 19.12 18.35
N ASN A 126 38.48 18.88 19.11
CA ASN A 126 38.59 17.71 19.97
C ASN A 126 37.53 17.70 21.08
N GLY A 127 37.24 18.85 21.69
CA GLY A 127 36.15 19.00 22.65
C GLY A 127 34.77 18.72 22.03
N THR A 128 34.53 19.21 20.82
CA THR A 128 33.28 18.98 20.08
C THR A 128 33.12 17.51 19.69
N LEU A 129 34.20 16.85 19.25
CA LEU A 129 34.20 15.42 18.92
C LEU A 129 33.96 14.56 20.15
N LYS A 130 34.57 14.89 21.29
CA LYS A 130 34.32 14.20 22.56
C LYS A 130 32.87 14.32 23.00
N ASN A 131 32.32 15.54 23.00
CA ASN A 131 30.91 15.76 23.35
C ASN A 131 29.96 15.00 22.40
N ASN A 132 30.23 15.01 21.09
CA ASN A 132 29.41 14.27 20.14
C ASN A 132 29.49 12.75 20.34
N ASN A 133 30.66 12.21 20.69
CA ASN A 133 30.81 10.79 20.98
C ASN A 133 30.09 10.40 22.28
N GLU A 134 30.14 11.24 23.31
CA GLU A 134 29.40 11.05 24.56
C GLU A 134 27.89 11.12 24.33
N LEU A 135 27.41 12.15 23.61
CA LEU A 135 25.99 12.27 23.21
C LEU A 135 25.51 11.06 22.42
N ARG A 136 26.28 10.62 21.40
CA ARG A 136 25.95 9.41 20.62
C ARG A 136 25.91 8.15 21.49
N THR A 137 26.76 8.07 22.51
CA THR A 137 26.81 6.92 23.42
C THR A 137 25.59 6.90 24.33
N GLU A 138 25.21 8.06 24.89
CA GLU A 138 24.01 8.17 25.72
C GLU A 138 22.73 7.96 24.92
N GLU A 139 22.62 8.53 23.72
CA GLU A 139 21.47 8.32 22.82
C GLU A 139 21.35 6.84 22.43
N SER A 140 22.49 6.18 22.13
CA SER A 140 22.51 4.73 21.87
C SER A 140 22.13 3.89 23.09
N LYS A 141 22.42 4.36 24.31
CA LYS A 141 22.10 3.67 25.54
C LYS A 141 20.62 3.81 25.88
N GLU A 142 20.06 5.01 25.73
CA GLU A 142 18.63 5.28 25.90
C GLU A 142 17.79 4.45 24.93
N LEU A 143 18.17 4.40 23.65
CA LEU A 143 17.51 3.55 22.65
C LEU A 143 17.57 2.06 23.03
N LYS A 144 18.71 1.58 23.54
CA LYS A 144 18.84 0.20 24.02
C LYS A 144 17.95 -0.09 25.22
N ASP A 145 17.85 0.86 26.15
CA ASP A 145 17.03 0.72 27.35
C ASP A 145 15.53 0.75 27.00
N GLU A 146 15.11 1.63 26.09
CA GLU A 146 13.73 1.67 25.59
C GLU A 146 13.36 0.41 24.79
N PHE A 147 14.29 -0.08 23.95
CA PHE A 147 14.12 -1.34 23.23
C PHE A 147 14.02 -2.53 24.20
N LYS A 148 14.90 -2.60 25.21
CA LYS A 148 14.84 -3.62 26.25
C LYS A 148 13.52 -3.56 27.01
N LYS A 149 13.04 -2.36 27.35
CA LYS A 149 11.74 -2.17 28.01
C LYS A 149 10.57 -2.60 27.11
N SER A 150 10.65 -2.38 25.80
CA SER A 150 9.61 -2.80 24.87
C SER A 150 9.57 -4.32 24.67
N ILE A 151 10.71 -5.00 24.77
CA ILE A 151 10.77 -6.48 24.63
C ILE A 151 10.49 -7.16 25.97
N SER A 152 11.27 -6.84 26.99
CA SER A 152 11.33 -7.55 28.27
C SER A 152 10.85 -6.71 29.45
N GLY A 153 10.23 -5.56 29.19
CA GLY A 153 9.63 -4.77 30.25
C GLY A 153 8.48 -5.52 30.91
N ASP A 154 8.26 -5.24 32.19
CA ASP A 154 7.12 -5.79 32.93
C ASP A 154 5.83 -4.96 32.72
N ASN A 155 5.82 -4.09 31.71
CA ASN A 155 4.63 -3.34 31.33
C ASN A 155 3.72 -4.20 30.44
N ASP A 156 2.41 -3.93 30.49
CA ASP A 156 1.41 -4.69 29.72
C ASP A 156 1.63 -4.57 28.20
N THR A 157 2.36 -3.56 27.76
CA THR A 157 2.70 -3.33 26.36
C THR A 157 3.93 -4.09 25.89
N SER A 158 4.70 -4.74 26.77
CA SER A 158 5.90 -5.47 26.32
C SER A 158 5.52 -6.66 25.45
N LEU A 159 6.41 -7.00 24.51
CA LEU A 159 6.20 -8.16 23.64
C LEU A 159 6.08 -9.46 24.44
N VAL A 160 6.88 -9.62 25.51
CA VAL A 160 6.81 -10.81 26.37
C VAL A 160 5.46 -10.92 27.07
N ASN A 161 4.92 -9.82 27.60
CA ASN A 161 3.62 -9.83 28.26
C ASN A 161 2.48 -10.05 27.27
N GLN A 162 2.51 -9.43 26.08
CA GLN A 162 1.53 -9.68 25.04
C GLN A 162 1.54 -11.15 24.57
N ILE A 163 2.72 -11.75 24.38
CA ILE A 163 2.84 -13.18 24.04
C ILE A 163 2.29 -14.06 25.16
N LYS A 164 2.53 -13.70 26.43
CA LYS A 164 2.00 -14.44 27.59
C LYS A 164 0.48 -14.37 27.65
N LEU A 165 -0.11 -13.19 27.42
CA LEU A 165 -1.56 -13.00 27.34
C LEU A 165 -2.16 -13.79 26.18
N MET A 166 -1.58 -13.68 24.99
CA MET A 166 -2.00 -14.45 23.81
C MET A 166 -1.93 -15.96 24.07
N LYS A 167 -0.86 -16.45 24.69
CA LYS A 167 -0.73 -17.86 25.08
C LYS A 167 -1.84 -18.25 26.06
N SER A 168 -2.14 -17.41 27.05
CA SER A 168 -3.20 -17.65 28.02
C SER A 168 -4.57 -17.73 27.34
N ASP A 169 -4.85 -16.81 26.41
CA ASP A 169 -6.08 -16.78 25.64
C ASP A 169 -6.22 -18.03 24.76
N LEU A 170 -5.16 -18.41 24.04
CA LEU A 170 -5.12 -19.65 23.25
C LEU A 170 -5.36 -20.90 24.11
N ILE A 171 -4.78 -20.96 25.31
CA ILE A 171 -5.04 -22.08 26.25
C ILE A 171 -6.51 -22.07 26.70
N GLY A 172 -7.09 -20.89 26.93
CA GLY A 172 -8.51 -20.73 27.24
C GLY A 172 -9.39 -21.26 26.11
N GLN A 173 -9.16 -20.81 24.89
CA GLN A 173 -9.89 -21.25 23.69
C GLN A 173 -9.76 -22.77 23.46
N LEU A 174 -8.58 -23.36 23.69
CA LEU A 174 -8.39 -24.81 23.56
C LEU A 174 -9.20 -25.61 24.58
N LYS A 175 -9.32 -25.11 25.83
CA LYS A 175 -10.15 -25.75 26.84
C LYS A 175 -11.64 -25.64 26.49
N GLU A 176 -12.08 -24.45 26.10
CA GLU A 176 -13.47 -24.24 25.66
C GLU A 176 -13.82 -25.11 24.46
N ASN A 177 -12.93 -25.21 23.45
CA ASN A 177 -13.15 -26.08 22.29
C ASN A 177 -13.23 -27.57 22.68
N LYS A 178 -12.40 -28.00 23.64
CA LYS A 178 -12.48 -29.36 24.19
C LYS A 178 -13.84 -29.62 24.84
N ASP A 179 -14.33 -28.69 25.67
CA ASP A 179 -15.62 -28.82 26.36
C ASP A 179 -16.80 -28.80 25.38
N ILE A 180 -16.75 -27.95 24.34
CA ILE A 180 -17.72 -27.92 23.25
C ILE A 180 -17.71 -29.24 22.46
N ASN A 181 -16.54 -29.77 22.15
CA ASN A 181 -16.45 -31.05 21.44
C ASN A 181 -16.98 -32.20 22.30
N GLU A 182 -16.63 -32.28 23.58
CA GLU A 182 -17.11 -33.32 24.49
C GLU A 182 -18.64 -33.27 24.64
N SER A 183 -19.20 -32.08 24.88
CA SER A 183 -20.67 -31.90 24.94
C SER A 183 -21.36 -32.19 23.61
N GLY A 184 -20.74 -31.80 22.48
CA GLY A 184 -21.22 -32.12 21.13
C GLY A 184 -21.24 -33.61 20.84
N PHE A 185 -20.19 -34.35 21.22
CA PHE A 185 -20.12 -35.80 21.08
C PHE A 185 -21.13 -36.52 21.97
N ASN A 186 -21.30 -36.09 23.22
CA ASN A 186 -22.31 -36.66 24.12
C ASN A 186 -23.73 -36.44 23.57
N ASN A 187 -24.03 -35.26 23.02
CA ASN A 187 -25.31 -35.00 22.38
C ASN A 187 -25.50 -35.87 21.12
N LEU A 188 -24.45 -36.05 20.33
CA LEU A 188 -24.49 -36.92 19.15
C LEU A 188 -24.73 -38.39 19.53
N GLU A 189 -24.09 -38.87 20.59
CA GLU A 189 -24.31 -40.21 21.15
C GLU A 189 -25.77 -40.41 21.57
N LEU A 190 -26.34 -39.45 22.30
CA LEU A 190 -27.75 -39.47 22.68
C LEU A 190 -28.67 -39.54 21.46
N LYS A 191 -28.42 -38.71 20.43
CA LYS A 191 -29.22 -38.70 19.20
C LYS A 191 -29.09 -39.99 18.39
N PHE A 192 -27.92 -40.61 18.37
CA PHE A 192 -27.76 -41.92 17.74
C PHE A 192 -28.47 -43.03 18.52
N SER A 193 -28.47 -42.98 19.85
CA SER A 193 -29.24 -43.91 20.66
C SER A 193 -30.74 -43.78 20.41
N GLU A 194 -31.27 -42.54 20.41
CA GLU A 194 -32.68 -42.25 20.09
C GLU A 194 -33.03 -42.72 18.66
N LEU A 195 -32.15 -42.49 17.68
CA LEU A 195 -32.33 -42.98 16.32
C LEU A 195 -32.39 -44.51 16.27
N GLY A 196 -31.49 -45.20 17.00
CA GLY A 196 -31.46 -46.65 17.07
C GLY A 196 -32.75 -47.23 17.66
N GLU A 197 -33.26 -46.61 18.72
CA GLU A 197 -34.54 -46.99 19.34
C GLU A 197 -35.71 -46.79 18.36
N SER A 198 -35.77 -45.62 17.70
CA SER A 198 -36.80 -45.33 16.70
C SER A 198 -36.75 -46.29 15.51
N ILE A 199 -35.56 -46.65 15.02
CA ILE A 199 -35.41 -47.65 13.95
C ILE A 199 -35.90 -49.02 14.42
N ALA A 200 -35.58 -49.44 15.64
CA ALA A 200 -36.02 -50.73 16.17
C ALA A 200 -37.54 -50.79 16.31
N GLU A 201 -38.16 -49.71 16.81
CA GLU A 201 -39.61 -49.59 16.94
C GLU A 201 -40.32 -49.65 15.58
N LEU A 202 -39.91 -48.79 14.63
CA LEU A 202 -40.48 -48.76 13.29
C LEU A 202 -40.29 -50.08 12.52
N SER A 203 -39.14 -50.73 12.69
CA SER A 203 -38.88 -52.03 12.05
C SER A 203 -39.75 -53.15 12.63
N SER A 204 -39.96 -53.14 13.95
CA SER A 204 -40.85 -54.08 14.63
C SER A 204 -42.30 -53.89 14.18
N GLU A 205 -42.77 -52.63 14.12
CA GLU A 205 -44.11 -52.29 13.65
C GLU A 205 -44.34 -52.76 12.21
N ALA A 206 -43.40 -52.44 11.30
CA ALA A 206 -43.47 -52.88 9.90
C ALA A 206 -43.46 -54.41 9.76
N MET A 207 -42.69 -55.13 10.59
CA MET A 207 -42.65 -56.59 10.58
C MET A 207 -43.98 -57.20 11.04
N VAL A 208 -44.57 -56.64 12.11
CA VAL A 208 -45.88 -57.07 12.61
C VAL A 208 -46.96 -56.84 11.56
N GLU A 209 -46.97 -55.66 10.93
CA GLU A 209 -47.91 -55.31 9.86
C GLU A 209 -47.78 -56.27 8.66
N ALA A 210 -46.55 -56.55 8.21
CA ALA A 210 -46.29 -57.50 7.13
C ALA A 210 -46.74 -58.93 7.47
N LEU A 211 -46.50 -59.40 8.70
CA LEU A 211 -46.96 -60.72 9.16
C LEU A 211 -48.49 -60.79 9.22
N GLN A 212 -49.14 -59.75 9.74
CA GLN A 212 -50.60 -59.67 9.78
C GLN A 212 -51.19 -59.72 8.37
N GLN A 213 -50.61 -58.97 7.43
CA GLN A 213 -51.04 -58.96 6.04
C GLN A 213 -50.82 -60.32 5.37
N ALA A 214 -49.68 -60.98 5.64
CA ALA A 214 -49.40 -62.33 5.14
C ALA A 214 -50.40 -63.38 5.68
N ILE A 215 -50.80 -63.29 6.95
CA ILE A 215 -51.81 -64.18 7.53
C ILE A 215 -53.18 -63.96 6.88
N VAL A 216 -53.57 -62.70 6.66
CA VAL A 216 -54.84 -62.37 5.98
C VAL A 216 -54.86 -62.95 4.57
N GLU A 217 -53.78 -62.77 3.81
CA GLU A 217 -53.67 -63.31 2.45
C GLU A 217 -53.62 -64.85 2.44
N PHE A 218 -52.89 -65.46 3.38
CA PHE A 218 -52.85 -66.91 3.55
C PHE A 218 -54.23 -67.49 3.85
N ASN A 219 -54.98 -66.89 4.77
CA ASN A 219 -56.33 -67.35 5.12
C ASN A 219 -57.30 -67.22 3.94
N LYS A 220 -57.19 -66.14 3.16
CA LYS A 220 -57.97 -65.95 1.94
C LYS A 220 -57.64 -67.03 0.91
N GLN A 221 -56.36 -67.25 0.61
CA GLN A 221 -55.92 -68.30 -0.30
C GLN A 221 -56.34 -69.69 0.18
N LEU A 222 -56.25 -69.97 1.48
CA LEU A 222 -56.64 -71.25 2.07
C LEU A 222 -58.16 -71.50 1.94
N ALA A 223 -58.98 -70.47 2.17
CA ALA A 223 -60.43 -70.56 1.96
C ALA A 223 -60.79 -70.83 0.50
N ASP A 224 -60.14 -70.12 -0.43
CA ASP A 224 -60.34 -70.31 -1.87
C ASP A 224 -59.90 -71.72 -2.32
N GLN A 225 -58.71 -72.16 -1.89
CA GLN A 225 -58.16 -73.49 -2.19
C GLN A 225 -59.00 -74.63 -1.61
N LEU A 226 -59.42 -74.54 -0.34
CA LEU A 226 -60.28 -75.56 0.26
C LEU A 226 -61.65 -75.58 -0.40
N GLY A 227 -62.21 -74.42 -0.75
CA GLY A 227 -63.46 -74.33 -1.50
C GLY A 227 -63.39 -75.07 -2.83
N GLU A 228 -62.34 -74.83 -3.62
CA GLU A 228 -62.12 -75.55 -4.88
C GLU A 228 -61.86 -77.05 -4.65
N ASN A 229 -61.02 -77.43 -3.67
CA ASN A 229 -60.76 -78.83 -3.35
C ASN A 229 -62.02 -79.58 -2.88
N PHE A 230 -62.91 -78.95 -2.11
CA PHE A 230 -64.18 -79.56 -1.71
C PHE A 230 -65.13 -79.74 -2.90
N LYS A 231 -65.12 -78.81 -3.86
CA LYS A 231 -65.89 -78.97 -5.11
C LYS A 231 -65.36 -80.17 -5.90
N GLU A 232 -64.05 -80.27 -6.09
CA GLU A 232 -63.45 -81.43 -6.78
C GLU A 232 -63.70 -82.75 -6.03
N LEU A 233 -63.55 -82.76 -4.70
CA LEU A 233 -63.83 -83.93 -3.88
C LEU A 233 -65.30 -84.37 -4.01
N ASN A 234 -66.25 -83.43 -3.93
CA ASN A 234 -67.67 -83.75 -4.13
C ASN A 234 -67.94 -84.31 -5.52
N ALA A 235 -67.28 -83.78 -6.56
CA ALA A 235 -67.38 -84.33 -7.91
C ALA A 235 -66.83 -85.77 -7.96
N GLY A 236 -65.68 -86.03 -7.34
CA GLY A 236 -65.09 -87.37 -7.22
C GLY A 236 -66.00 -88.35 -6.47
N VAL A 237 -66.57 -87.96 -5.33
CA VAL A 237 -67.52 -88.77 -4.55
C VAL A 237 -68.78 -89.06 -5.35
N LYS A 238 -69.30 -88.08 -6.10
CA LYS A 238 -70.46 -88.27 -6.98
C LYS A 238 -70.17 -89.31 -8.06
N ASN A 239 -69.03 -89.21 -8.73
CA ASN A 239 -68.61 -90.21 -9.73
C ASN A 239 -68.51 -91.62 -9.12
N LEU A 240 -68.06 -91.73 -7.86
CA LEU A 240 -67.95 -93.00 -7.14
C LEU A 240 -69.33 -93.58 -6.76
N LEU A 241 -70.27 -92.72 -6.36
CA LEU A 241 -71.68 -93.08 -6.15
C LEU A 241 -72.34 -93.55 -7.45
N GLU A 242 -72.11 -92.85 -8.55
CA GLU A 242 -72.60 -93.23 -9.88
C GLU A 242 -72.05 -94.60 -10.30
N TRP A 243 -70.76 -94.85 -10.09
CA TRP A 243 -70.16 -96.17 -10.28
C TRP A 243 -70.82 -97.23 -9.40
N GLN A 244 -71.04 -96.96 -8.11
CA GLN A 244 -71.69 -97.91 -7.21
C GLN A 244 -73.12 -98.26 -7.64
N ILE A 245 -73.88 -97.29 -8.15
CA ILE A 245 -75.24 -97.52 -8.68
C ILE A 245 -75.18 -98.43 -9.92
N GLN A 246 -74.22 -98.21 -10.83
CA GLN A 246 -74.06 -99.02 -12.04
C GLN A 246 -73.68 -100.49 -11.76
N TYR A 247 -73.00 -100.76 -10.64
CA TYR A 247 -72.48 -102.09 -10.31
C TYR A 247 -73.14 -102.75 -9.09
N LYS A 248 -74.25 -102.19 -8.55
CA LYS A 248 -75.07 -102.85 -7.54
C LYS A 248 -75.99 -103.88 -8.20
N GLY A 249 -75.59 -105.14 -8.12
CA GLY A 249 -76.46 -106.32 -8.24
C GLY A 249 -77.10 -106.68 -6.91
#